data_AF-A0A6A8A1R7-F1
#
_entry.id   AF-A0A6A8A1R7-F1
#
_cell.length_a   1.000
_cell.length_b   1.000
_cell.length_c   1.000
_cell.angle_alpha   90.00
_cell.angle_beta   90.00
_cell.angle_gamma   90.00
#
_symmetry.space_group_name_H-M   'P 1'
#
loop_
_entity.id
_entity.type
_entity.pdbx_description
1 polymer ?
#
loop_
_entity_poly.entity_id
_entity_poly.type
_entity_poly.pdbx_seq_one_letter_code
_entity_poly.pdbx_strand_id
1 'polypeptide(L)' 'MKFRTWAALTLIVVSLSGCVTGNYCDIARPVRPSVEDQMSEGTKRQILVENEKIAKLCGVKP' A
#
# COMPACT_ATOMS: atom_id res chain seq x y z
N MET A 1 35.78 17.66 10.64
CA MET A 1 34.41 18.17 10.38
C MET A 1 33.80 17.67 9.07
N LYS A 2 34.55 17.62 7.95
CA LYS A 2 34.03 17.18 6.64
C LYS A 2 33.40 15.77 6.64
N PHE A 3 34.01 14.79 7.31
CA PHE A 3 33.50 13.40 7.35
C PHE A 3 32.10 13.26 7.98
N ARG A 4 31.81 13.97 9.08
CA ARG A 4 30.49 13.96 9.72
C ARG A 4 29.40 14.51 8.82
N THR A 5 29.70 15.58 8.07
CA THR A 5 28.76 16.17 7.11
C THR A 5 28.46 15.22 5.96
N TRP A 6 29.48 14.50 5.45
CA TRP A 6 29.31 13.53 4.37
C TRP A 6 28.53 12.30 4.83
N ALA A 7 28.81 11.79 6.03
CA ALA A 7 28.06 10.67 6.62
C ALA A 7 26.57 11.03 6.86
N ALA A 8 26.28 12.27 7.28
CA ALA A 8 24.90 12.72 7.42
C ALA A 8 24.17 12.82 6.06
N LEU A 9 24.85 13.34 5.03
CA LEU A 9 24.29 13.43 3.68
C LEU A 9 24.03 12.05 3.06
N THR A 10 24.95 11.10 3.21
CA THR A 10 24.74 9.73 2.71
C THR A 10 23.58 9.04 3.42
N LEU A 11 23.43 9.22 4.74
CA LEU A 11 22.31 8.67 5.49
C LEU A 11 20.95 9.22 5.02
N ILE A 12 20.89 10.52 4.71
CA ILE A 12 19.68 11.17 4.17
C ILE A 12 19.35 10.63 2.78
N VAL A 13 20.35 10.52 1.90
CA VAL A 13 20.13 10.01 0.53
C VAL A 13 19.67 8.55 0.55
N VAL A 14 20.27 7.69 1.39
CA VAL A 14 19.89 6.27 1.52
C VAL A 14 18.50 6.09 2.13
N SER A 15 18.11 6.93 3.10
CA SER A 15 16.77 6.86 3.70
C SER A 15 15.67 7.31 2.72
N LEU A 16 15.99 8.19 1.77
CA LEU A 16 15.04 8.66 0.74
C LEU A 16 14.96 7.74 -0.48
N SER A 17 15.99 6.94 -0.78
CA SER A 17 16.02 6.06 -1.96
C SER A 17 15.06 4.87 -1.89
N GLY A 18 14.39 4.64 -0.75
CA GLY A 18 13.38 3.58 -0.59
C GLY A 18 11.97 3.96 -1.06
N CYS A 19 11.70 5.23 -1.38
CA CYS A 19 10.39 5.67 -1.83
C CYS A 19 10.23 5.38 -3.33
N VAL A 20 9.58 4.26 -3.66
CA VAL A 20 9.24 3.90 -5.04
C VAL A 20 7.85 4.43 -5.37
N THR A 21 7.74 5.26 -6.40
CA THR A 21 6.46 5.64 -6.99
C THR A 21 6.01 4.54 -7.95
N GLY A 22 4.76 4.10 -7.85
CA GLY A 22 4.22 3.00 -8.65
C GLY A 22 2.74 3.17 -8.97
N ASN A 23 2.20 2.35 -9.87
CA ASN A 23 0.77 2.37 -10.16
C ASN A 23 0.02 1.63 -9.04
N TYR A 24 -1.05 2.24 -8.54
CA TYR A 24 -1.94 1.63 -7.55
C TYR A 24 -2.42 0.23 -8.00
N CYS A 25 -2.68 0.05 -9.30
CA CYS A 25 -3.13 -1.22 -9.85
C CYS A 25 -2.07 -2.35 -9.80
N ASP A 26 -0.79 -2.03 -9.67
CA ASP A 26 0.27 -3.04 -9.57
C ASP A 26 0.21 -3.78 -8.22
N ILE A 27 -0.17 -3.06 -7.17
CA ILE A 27 -0.21 -3.53 -5.78
C ILE A 27 -1.63 -3.86 -5.30
N ALA A 28 -2.67 -3.30 -5.92
CA ALA A 28 -4.05 -3.53 -5.52
C ALA A 28 -4.43 -5.00 -5.70
N ARG A 29 -4.99 -5.60 -4.65
CA ARG A 29 -5.48 -7.00 -4.64
C ARG A 29 -6.84 -7.04 -3.95
N PRO A 30 -7.75 -7.93 -4.39
CA PRO A 30 -9.02 -8.11 -3.71
C PRO A 30 -8.84 -8.58 -2.28
N VAL A 31 -9.62 -8.02 -1.39
CA VAL A 31 -9.71 -8.48 0.00
C VAL A 31 -10.77 -9.58 0.05
N ARG A 32 -10.35 -10.78 0.44
CA ARG A 32 -11.20 -11.96 0.62
C ARG A 32 -11.10 -12.45 2.07
N PRO A 33 -12.04 -12.05 2.94
CA PRO A 33 -12.09 -12.54 4.30
C PRO A 33 -12.25 -14.06 4.35
N SER A 34 -11.68 -14.69 5.37
CA SER A 34 -11.96 -16.08 5.69
C SER A 34 -13.34 -16.20 6.34
N VAL A 35 -13.88 -17.41 6.36
CA VAL A 35 -15.18 -17.68 6.99
C VAL A 35 -15.10 -17.49 8.51
N GLU A 36 -13.91 -17.69 9.10
CA GLU A 36 -13.66 -17.54 10.53
C GLU A 36 -13.47 -16.07 10.96
N ASP A 37 -13.31 -15.13 10.02
CA ASP A 37 -13.08 -13.73 10.34
C ASP A 37 -14.35 -13.10 10.91
N GLN A 38 -14.30 -12.70 12.18
CA GLN A 38 -15.38 -11.94 12.80
C GLN A 38 -15.21 -10.45 12.49
N MET A 39 -16.08 -9.95 11.63
CA MET A 39 -16.00 -8.57 11.12
C MET A 39 -17.22 -7.76 11.53
N SER A 40 -16.97 -6.51 11.90
CA SER A 40 -18.06 -5.54 12.06
C SER A 40 -18.74 -5.27 10.71
N GLU A 41 -20.01 -4.87 10.74
CA GLU A 41 -20.73 -4.43 9.54
C GLU A 41 -20.02 -3.28 8.81
N GLY A 42 -19.38 -2.38 9.56
CA GLY A 42 -18.58 -1.30 8.99
C GLY A 42 -17.40 -1.82 8.16
N THR A 43 -16.67 -2.80 8.67
CA THR A 43 -15.53 -3.41 7.98
C THR A 43 -15.96 -4.15 6.72
N LYS A 44 -17.08 -4.89 6.78
CA LYS A 44 -17.64 -5.57 5.59
C LYS A 44 -17.96 -4.57 4.47
N ARG A 45 -18.59 -3.44 4.81
CA ARG A 45 -18.89 -2.36 3.86
C ARG A 45 -17.62 -1.77 3.24
N GLN A 46 -16.59 -1.53 4.04
CA GLN A 46 -15.31 -1.01 3.55
C GLN A 46 -14.64 -1.97 2.56
N ILE A 47 -14.67 -3.28 2.84
CA ILE A 47 -14.12 -4.30 1.95
C ILE A 47 -14.87 -4.33 0.61
N LEU A 48 -16.20 -4.28 0.64
CA LEU A 48 -17.00 -4.23 -0.59
C LEU A 48 -16.65 -2.98 -1.42
N VAL A 49 -16.56 -1.81 -0.78
CA VAL A 49 -16.21 -0.56 -1.48
C VAL A 49 -14.81 -0.62 -2.09
N GLU A 50 -13.81 -1.14 -1.36
CA GLU A 50 -12.45 -1.26 -1.89
C GLU A 50 -12.38 -2.29 -3.03
N ASN A 51 -13.05 -3.43 -2.91
CA ASN A 51 -13.12 -4.45 -3.95
C ASN A 51 -13.82 -3.93 -5.22
N GLU A 52 -14.89 -3.15 -5.09
CA GLU A 52 -15.53 -2.50 -6.23
C GLU A 52 -14.63 -1.44 -6.87
N LYS A 53 -13.91 -0.67 -6.06
CA LYS A 53 -13.00 0.37 -6.54
C LYS A 53 -11.88 -0.23 -7.38
N ILE A 54 -11.22 -1.29 -6.90
CA ILE A 54 -10.16 -1.95 -7.68
C ILE A 54 -10.71 -2.64 -8.92
N ALA A 55 -11.94 -3.15 -8.90
CA ALA A 55 -12.57 -3.71 -10.08
C ALA A 55 -12.81 -2.63 -11.16
N LYS A 56 -13.31 -1.46 -10.74
CA LYS A 56 -13.57 -0.31 -11.64
C LYS A 56 -12.28 0.32 -12.16
N LEU A 57 -11.27 0.51 -11.30
CA LEU A 57 -10.04 1.22 -11.66
C LEU A 57 -9.01 0.33 -12.36
N CYS A 58 -8.93 -0.94 -11.95
CA CYS A 58 -7.84 -1.83 -12.34
C CYS A 58 -8.33 -3.07 -13.11
N GLY A 59 -9.64 -3.24 -13.31
CA GLY A 59 -10.21 -4.39 -14.02
C GLY A 59 -10.07 -5.74 -13.29
N VAL A 60 -9.71 -5.70 -12.01
CA VAL A 60 -9.46 -6.89 -11.20
C VAL A 60 -10.78 -7.48 -10.72
N LYS A 61 -10.97 -8.79 -10.87
CA LYS A 61 -12.16 -9.47 -10.35
C LYS A 61 -11.97 -9.79 -8.87
N PRO A 62 -12.88 -9.33 -7.99
CA PRO A 62 -12.82 -9.62 -6.57
C PRO A 62 -13.01 -11.10 -6.25
#